data_AF-A0A965AHH4-F1
#
_entry.id   AF-A0A965AHH4-F1
#
_cell.length_a   1.000
_cell.length_b   1.000
_cell.length_c   1.000
_cell.angle_alpha   90.00
_cell.angle_beta   90.00
_cell.angle_gamma   90.00
#
_symmetry.space_group_name_H-M   'P 1'
#
loop_
_entity.id
_entity.type
_entity.pdbx_description
1 polymer ?
#
loop_
_entity_poly.entity_id
_entity_poly.type
_entity_poly.pdbx_seq_one_letter_code
_entity_poly.pdbx_strand_id
1 'polypeptide(L)'
;MTTEQIAAFGIILASLVLFAWGRWRYDIVAMAALVIAVIVGIVPAEEAFDGFSDAAVVTVAAVLIISQSLQRSGAINTLSGSIGKLPANSMIQIGALTLTVAVLSAFMNNVGALALMLPVAIRAALAAGIPTSRALMPLAFGS
;
A
#
# COMPACT_ATOMS: atom_id res chain seq x y z
N MET A 1 -12.94 -25.24 21.58
CA MET A 1 -11.79 -24.86 20.75
C MET A 1 -10.98 -26.11 20.54
N THR A 2 -10.78 -26.54 19.29
CA THR A 2 -9.89 -27.67 18.99
C THR A 2 -8.43 -27.25 19.23
N THR A 3 -7.53 -28.19 19.49
CA THR A 3 -6.10 -27.91 19.71
C THR A 3 -5.49 -27.13 18.54
N GLU A 4 -5.91 -27.46 17.31
CA GLU A 4 -5.52 -26.75 16.08
C GLU A 4 -5.99 -25.30 16.06
N GLN A 5 -7.24 -25.01 16.48
CA GLN A 5 -7.75 -23.65 16.56
C GLN A 5 -6.96 -22.81 17.57
N ILE A 6 -6.65 -23.37 18.75
CA ILE A 6 -5.88 -22.67 19.79
C ILE A 6 -4.49 -22.34 19.27
N ALA A 7 -3.83 -23.29 18.59
CA ALA A 7 -2.51 -23.07 18.01
C ALA A 7 -2.55 -22.00 16.90
N ALA A 8 -3.55 -22.03 16.02
CA ALA A 8 -3.72 -21.04 14.96
C ALA A 8 -3.90 -19.63 15.54
N PHE A 9 -4.82 -19.46 16.50
CA PHE A 9 -5.02 -18.19 17.18
C PHE A 9 -3.77 -17.72 17.93
N GLY A 10 -3.02 -18.64 18.54
CA GLY A 10 -1.75 -18.34 19.19
C GLY A 10 -0.71 -17.76 18.23
N ILE A 11 -0.55 -18.38 17.05
CA ILE A 11 0.37 -17.91 16.01
C ILE A 11 -0.05 -16.54 15.47
N ILE A 12 -1.35 -16.33 15.23
CA ILE A 12 -1.89 -15.04 14.78
C ILE A 12 -1.65 -13.96 15.85
N LEU A 13 -1.96 -14.24 17.11
CA LEU A 13 -1.76 -13.27 18.19
C LEU A 13 -0.28 -12.93 18.37
N ALA A 14 0.61 -13.93 18.34
CA ALA A 14 2.04 -13.73 18.46
C ALA A 14 2.60 -12.90 17.30
N SER A 15 2.19 -13.20 16.06
CA SER A 15 2.62 -12.43 14.88
C SER A 15 2.13 -10.99 14.93
N LEU A 16 0.88 -10.74 15.34
CA LEU A 16 0.36 -9.38 15.56
C LEU A 16 1.16 -8.60 16.61
N VAL A 17 1.48 -9.23 17.76
CA VAL A 17 2.31 -8.59 18.80
C VAL A 17 3.71 -8.28 18.28
N LEU A 18 4.34 -9.20 17.54
CA LEU A 18 5.65 -9.00 16.94
C LEU A 18 5.65 -7.88 15.89
N PHE A 19 4.60 -7.80 15.07
CA PHE A 19 4.41 -6.71 14.12
C PHE A 19 4.23 -5.35 14.82
N ALA A 20 3.45 -5.31 15.90
CA ALA A 20 3.26 -4.09 16.69
C ALA A 20 4.54 -3.64 17.41
N TRP A 21 5.37 -4.59 17.87
CA TRP A 21 6.64 -4.29 18.53
C TRP A 21 7.65 -3.65 17.56
N GLY A 22 7.62 -4.05 16.27
CA GLY A 22 8.43 -3.43 15.21
C GLY A 22 9.95 -3.58 15.38
N ARG A 23 10.42 -4.42 16.31
CA ARG A 23 11.86 -4.61 16.57
C ARG A 23 12.52 -5.52 15.54
N TRP A 24 11.75 -6.41 14.91
CA TRP A 24 12.20 -7.35 13.89
C TRP A 24 11.64 -6.94 12.54
N ARG A 25 12.36 -7.27 11.46
CA ARG A 25 11.85 -7.05 10.10
C ARG A 25 10.55 -7.84 9.91
N TYR A 26 9.52 -7.18 9.38
CA TYR A 26 8.21 -7.76 9.13
C TYR A 26 8.28 -9.06 8.31
N ASP A 27 9.15 -9.10 7.30
CA ASP A 27 9.38 -10.29 6.46
C ASP A 27 9.82 -11.51 7.30
N ILE A 28 10.71 -11.30 8.28
CA ILE A 28 11.25 -12.36 9.13
C ILE A 28 10.16 -12.91 10.05
N VAL A 29 9.35 -12.03 10.62
CA VAL A 29 8.23 -12.41 11.50
C VAL A 29 7.19 -13.21 10.71
N ALA A 30 6.85 -12.77 9.49
CA ALA A 30 5.90 -13.47 8.62
C ALA A 30 6.41 -14.86 8.21
N MET A 31 7.67 -14.97 7.79
CA MET A 31 8.27 -16.26 7.42
C MET A 31 8.37 -17.21 8.62
N ALA A 32 8.74 -16.70 9.81
CA ALA A 32 8.77 -17.51 11.03
C ALA A 32 7.38 -18.03 11.40
N ALA A 33 6.34 -17.19 11.32
CA ALA A 33 4.97 -17.59 11.57
C ALA A 33 4.49 -18.68 10.61
N LEU A 34 4.82 -18.56 9.31
CA LEU A 34 4.51 -19.57 8.30
C LEU A 34 5.20 -20.91 8.61
N VAL A 35 6.50 -20.89 8.91
CA VAL A 35 7.28 -22.10 9.27
C VAL A 35 6.68 -22.78 10.50
N ILE A 36 6.33 -22.01 11.54
CA ILE A 36 5.70 -22.55 12.74
C ILE A 36 4.34 -23.17 12.41
N ALA A 37 3.51 -22.52 11.58
CA ALA A 37 2.20 -23.03 11.20
C ALA A 37 2.28 -24.37 10.44
N VAL A 38 3.29 -24.55 9.59
CA VAL A 38 3.55 -25.80 8.87
C VAL A 38 4.07 -26.88 9.83
N ILE A 39 5.01 -26.55 10.72
CA ILE A 39 5.56 -27.52 11.70
C ILE A 39 4.47 -28.03 12.66
N VAL A 40 3.56 -27.15 13.08
CA VAL A 40 2.42 -27.53 13.95
C VAL A 40 1.37 -28.35 13.17
N GLY A 41 1.47 -28.41 11.84
CA GLY A 41 0.57 -29.19 10.99
C GLY A 41 -0.79 -28.51 10.72
N ILE A 42 -0.90 -27.21 11.01
CA ILE A 42 -2.13 -26.43 10.75
C ILE A 42 -2.28 -26.16 9.26
N VAL A 43 -1.14 -25.95 8.58
CA VAL A 43 -1.08 -25.68 7.14
C VAL A 43 -0.26 -26.79 6.48
N PRO A 44 -0.81 -27.49 5.47
CA PRO A 44 -0.03 -28.44 4.67
C PRO A 44 1.18 -27.77 4.04
N ALA A 45 2.34 -28.44 4.02
CA ALA A 45 3.57 -27.88 3.45
C ALA A 45 3.43 -27.53 1.95
N GLU A 46 2.55 -28.25 1.25
CA GLU A 46 2.23 -28.06 -0.17
C GLU A 46 1.48 -26.73 -0.40
N GLU A 47 0.61 -26.34 0.53
CA GLU A 47 -0.23 -25.13 0.45
C GLU A 47 0.44 -23.90 1.11
N ALA A 48 1.61 -24.07 1.73
CA ALA A 48 2.28 -23.02 2.50
C ALA A 48 2.59 -21.75 1.68
N PHE A 49 2.74 -21.89 0.35
CA PHE A 49 3.04 -20.78 -0.55
C PHE A 49 1.85 -20.34 -1.40
N ASP A 50 0.67 -20.93 -1.24
CA ASP A 50 -0.51 -20.59 -2.06
C ASP A 50 -0.92 -19.13 -1.89
N GLY A 51 -0.66 -18.53 -0.73
CA GLY A 51 -0.86 -17.11 -0.47
C GLY A 51 -0.04 -16.17 -1.39
N PHE A 52 1.05 -16.63 -2.01
CA PHE A 52 1.79 -15.83 -3.00
C PHE A 52 1.07 -15.73 -4.35
N SER A 53 0.19 -16.69 -4.65
CA SER A 53 -0.66 -16.67 -5.84
C SER A 53 -1.94 -15.85 -5.65
N ASP A 54 -2.17 -15.34 -4.44
CA ASP A 54 -3.34 -14.52 -4.12
C ASP A 54 -3.40 -13.27 -5.00
N ALA A 55 -4.60 -12.99 -5.51
CA ALA A 55 -4.84 -11.88 -6.42
C ALA A 55 -4.43 -10.52 -5.81
N ALA A 56 -4.54 -10.35 -4.49
CA ALA A 56 -4.12 -9.13 -3.82
C ALA A 56 -2.59 -8.95 -3.88
N VAL A 57 -1.82 -10.03 -3.68
CA VAL A 57 -0.35 -9.99 -3.75
C VAL A 57 0.11 -9.61 -5.16
N VAL A 58 -0.49 -10.24 -6.18
CA VAL A 58 -0.20 -9.94 -7.59
C VAL A 58 -0.56 -8.49 -7.94
N THR A 59 -1.69 -7.99 -7.42
CA THR A 59 -2.14 -6.62 -7.65
C THR A 59 -1.16 -5.60 -7.06
N VAL A 60 -0.72 -5.80 -5.82
CA VAL A 60 0.27 -4.91 -5.19
C VAL A 60 1.58 -4.90 -5.98
N ALA A 61 2.08 -6.07 -6.41
CA ALA A 61 3.28 -6.16 -7.23
C ALA A 61 3.14 -5.41 -8.56
N ALA A 62 2.03 -5.60 -9.27
CA ALA A 62 1.74 -4.90 -10.52
C ALA A 62 1.69 -3.37 -10.32
N VAL A 63 1.05 -2.91 -9.25
CA VAL A 63 0.95 -1.47 -8.97
C VAL A 63 2.32 -0.86 -8.64
N LEU A 64 3.17 -1.55 -7.87
CA LEU A 64 4.54 -1.09 -7.61
C LEU A 64 5.34 -0.94 -8.92
N ILE A 65 5.21 -1.89 -9.84
CA ILE A 65 5.83 -1.83 -11.17
C ILE A 65 5.30 -0.65 -11.99
N ILE A 66 3.97 -0.46 -12.02
CA ILE A 66 3.34 0.66 -12.74
C ILE A 66 3.80 2.00 -12.15
N SER A 67 3.88 2.12 -10.82
CA SER A 67 4.35 3.34 -10.14
C SER A 67 5.77 3.69 -10.54
N GLN A 68 6.67 2.70 -10.54
CA GLN A 68 8.04 2.93 -10.96
C GLN A 68 8.15 3.27 -12.46
N SER A 69 7.33 2.64 -13.30
CA SER A 69 7.28 2.87 -14.75
C SER A 69 6.79 4.27 -15.07
N LEU A 70 5.76 4.76 -14.36
CA LEU A 70 5.22 6.11 -14.52
C LEU A 70 6.21 7.19 -14.07
N GLN A 71 6.96 6.91 -12.99
CA GLN A 71 8.04 7.79 -12.52
C GLN A 71 9.18 7.88 -13.55
N ARG A 72 9.57 6.76 -14.17
CA ARG A 72 10.65 6.71 -15.18
C ARG A 72 10.25 7.26 -16.54
N SER A 73 8.98 7.11 -16.95
CA SER A 73 8.49 7.58 -18.26
C SER A 73 8.32 9.10 -18.34
N GLY A 74 8.41 9.82 -17.21
CA GLY A 74 8.18 11.26 -17.16
C GLY A 74 6.71 11.66 -17.30
N ALA A 75 5.78 10.70 -17.40
CA ALA A 75 4.34 10.96 -17.41
C ALA A 75 3.87 11.68 -16.12
N ILE A 76 4.54 11.44 -14.99
CA ILE A 76 4.30 12.21 -13.76
C ILE A 76 4.64 13.70 -13.94
N ASN A 77 5.66 14.03 -14.73
CA ASN A 77 6.05 15.43 -14.98
C ASN A 77 5.08 16.15 -15.92
N THR A 78 4.52 15.46 -16.92
CA THR A 78 3.48 16.03 -17.79
C THR A 78 2.17 16.22 -17.03
N LEU A 79 1.79 15.25 -16.19
CA LEU A 79 0.58 15.32 -15.37
C LEU A 79 0.67 16.41 -14.29
N SER A 80 1.80 16.51 -13.59
CA SER A 80 2.05 17.59 -12.62
C SER A 80 2.19 18.96 -13.27
N GLY A 81 2.77 19.05 -14.47
CA GLY A 81 2.84 20.30 -15.24
C GLY A 81 1.46 20.82 -15.70
N SER A 82 0.51 19.92 -16.01
CA SER A 82 -0.87 20.30 -16.30
C SER A 82 -1.64 20.72 -15.04
N ILE A 83 -1.40 20.05 -13.92
CA ILE A 83 -2.00 20.39 -12.62
C ILE A 83 -1.45 21.71 -12.05
N GLY A 84 -0.17 22.02 -12.28
CA GLY A 84 0.47 23.27 -11.88
C GLY A 84 0.01 24.52 -12.66
N LYS A 85 -0.77 24.35 -13.74
CA LYS A 85 -1.41 25.45 -14.48
C LYS A 85 -2.76 25.86 -13.91
N LEU A 86 -3.32 25.11 -12.96
CA LEU A 86 -4.55 25.52 -12.28
C LEU A 86 -4.25 26.69 -11.32
N PRO A 87 -5.15 27.69 -11.25
CA PRO A 87 -4.97 28.85 -10.39
C PRO A 87 -4.78 28.44 -8.92
N ALA A 88 -4.02 29.24 -8.19
CA ALA A 88 -3.44 29.03 -6.85
C ALA A 88 -4.44 28.81 -5.68
N ASN A 89 -5.59 28.18 -5.92
CA ASN A 89 -6.51 27.77 -4.87
C ASN A 89 -6.15 26.34 -4.44
N SER A 90 -5.25 26.25 -3.46
CA SER A 90 -4.72 25.03 -2.85
C SER A 90 -5.77 23.92 -2.61
N MET A 91 -7.03 24.30 -2.34
CA MET A 91 -8.11 23.36 -2.06
C MET A 91 -8.66 22.64 -3.30
N ILE A 92 -8.70 23.30 -4.46
CA ILE A 92 -9.18 22.69 -5.72
C ILE A 92 -8.17 21.67 -6.23
N GLN A 93 -6.87 21.98 -6.10
CA GLN A 93 -5.78 21.10 -6.50
C GLN A 93 -5.74 19.81 -5.66
N ILE A 94 -5.89 19.94 -4.33
CA ILE A 94 -5.99 18.80 -3.42
C ILE A 94 -7.25 17.98 -3.70
N GLY A 95 -8.39 18.64 -3.95
CA GLY A 95 -9.65 17.97 -4.31
C GLY A 95 -9.54 17.15 -5.60
N ALA A 96 -8.93 17.72 -6.65
CA ALA A 96 -8.74 17.03 -7.93
C ALA A 96 -7.78 15.83 -7.81
N LEU A 97 -6.69 15.98 -7.04
CA LEU A 97 -5.77 14.87 -6.75
C LEU A 97 -6.49 13.77 -5.99
N THR A 98 -7.22 14.11 -4.93
CA THR A 98 -7.97 13.16 -4.10
C THR A 98 -9.05 12.44 -4.91
N LEU A 99 -9.77 13.14 -5.78
CA LEU A 99 -10.75 12.54 -6.69
C LEU A 99 -10.08 11.54 -7.66
N THR A 100 -8.93 11.90 -8.22
CA THR A 100 -8.18 11.03 -9.13
C THR A 100 -7.73 9.76 -8.41
N VAL A 101 -7.28 9.90 -7.16
CA VAL A 101 -6.89 8.77 -6.30
C VAL A 101 -8.10 7.90 -5.98
N ALA A 102 -9.23 8.48 -5.61
CA ALA A 102 -10.46 7.75 -5.32
C ALA A 102 -10.96 6.94 -6.53
N VAL A 103 -10.95 7.55 -7.72
CA VAL A 103 -11.32 6.86 -8.96
C VAL A 103 -10.35 5.72 -9.25
N LEU A 104 -9.03 5.92 -9.11
CA LEU A 104 -8.05 4.85 -9.31
C LEU A 104 -8.15 3.74 -8.25
N SER A 105 -8.45 4.11 -7.00
CA SER A 105 -8.61 3.18 -5.88
C SER A 105 -9.78 2.23 -6.10
N ALA A 106 -10.87 2.73 -6.70
CA ALA A 106 -12.02 1.92 -7.10
C ALA A 106 -11.68 0.77 -8.06
N PHE A 107 -10.55 0.84 -8.78
CA PHE A 107 -10.11 -0.21 -9.71
C PHE A 107 -8.93 -1.06 -9.20
N MET A 108 -8.08 -0.55 -8.29
CA MET A 108 -6.75 -1.15 -8.04
C MET A 108 -6.36 -1.33 -6.56
N ASN A 109 -7.32 -1.25 -5.63
CA ASN A 109 -7.11 -1.32 -4.18
C ASN A 109 -6.34 -0.10 -3.61
N ASN A 110 -6.68 0.29 -2.38
CA ASN A 110 -6.30 1.57 -1.76
C ASN A 110 -4.78 1.72 -1.64
N VAL A 111 -4.06 0.63 -1.34
CA VAL A 111 -2.59 0.62 -1.24
C VAL A 111 -1.94 0.93 -2.59
N GLY A 112 -2.48 0.37 -3.66
CA GLY A 112 -1.95 0.56 -5.00
C GLY A 112 -2.17 1.99 -5.51
N ALA A 113 -3.41 2.48 -5.41
CA ALA A 113 -3.74 3.83 -5.83
C ALA A 113 -2.93 4.90 -5.08
N LEU A 114 -2.77 4.73 -3.76
CA LEU A 114 -1.94 5.61 -2.94
C LEU A 114 -0.46 5.57 -3.37
N ALA A 115 0.10 4.39 -3.62
CA ALA A 115 1.50 4.25 -4.05
C ALA A 115 1.79 4.90 -5.42
N LEU A 116 0.80 4.94 -6.32
CA LEU A 116 0.90 5.61 -7.61
C LEU A 116 0.83 7.14 -7.49
N MET A 117 -0.02 7.63 -6.59
CA MET A 117 -0.35 9.05 -6.47
C MET A 117 0.50 9.80 -5.45
N LEU A 118 1.14 9.11 -4.51
CA LEU A 118 2.11 9.67 -3.57
C LEU A 118 3.18 10.56 -4.25
N PRO A 119 3.93 10.09 -5.27
CA PRO A 119 4.92 10.94 -5.93
C PRO A 119 4.30 12.14 -6.67
N VAL A 120 3.10 11.98 -7.24
CA VAL A 120 2.37 13.05 -7.92
C VAL A 120 1.94 14.13 -6.93
N ALA A 121 1.38 13.72 -5.80
CA ALA A 121 0.94 14.60 -4.72
C ALA A 121 2.09 15.37 -4.08
N ILE A 122 3.23 14.70 -3.84
CA ILE A 122 4.44 15.34 -3.32
C ILE A 122 4.93 16.44 -4.29
N ARG A 123 5.03 16.14 -5.59
CA ARG A 123 5.47 17.11 -6.60
C ARG A 123 4.50 18.28 -6.74
N ALA A 124 3.19 18.00 -6.74
CA ALA A 124 2.16 19.04 -6.81
C ALA A 124 2.18 19.96 -5.57
N ALA A 125 2.35 19.40 -4.37
CA ALA A 125 2.45 20.18 -3.13
C ALA A 125 3.71 21.08 -3.13
N LEU A 126 4.85 20.54 -3.57
CA LEU A 126 6.09 21.31 -3.70
C LEU A 126 5.97 22.45 -4.72
N ALA A 127 5.37 22.18 -5.90
CA ALA A 127 5.15 23.20 -6.93
C ALA A 127 4.22 24.33 -6.47
N ALA A 128 3.25 24.03 -5.60
CA ALA A 128 2.29 24.98 -5.04
C ALA A 128 2.77 25.64 -3.73
N GLY A 129 3.94 25.28 -3.20
CA GLY A 129 4.46 25.83 -1.93
C GLY A 129 3.69 25.39 -0.68
N ILE A 130 2.93 24.29 -0.74
CA ILE A 130 2.10 23.80 0.36
C ILE A 130 2.88 22.71 1.14
N PRO A 131 2.76 22.63 2.47
CA PRO A 131 3.31 21.51 3.24
C PRO A 131 2.78 20.18 2.72
N THR A 132 3.70 19.25 2.41
CA THR A 132 3.37 17.94 1.82
C THR A 132 2.35 17.18 2.65
N SER A 133 2.41 17.27 3.99
CA SER A 133 1.46 16.62 4.90
C SER A 133 0.00 17.03 4.66
N ARG A 134 -0.27 18.30 4.28
CA ARG A 134 -1.64 18.77 3.98
C ARG A 134 -2.20 18.23 2.68
N ALA A 135 -1.34 17.88 1.72
CA ALA A 135 -1.76 17.23 0.48
C ALA A 135 -1.89 15.70 0.66
N LEU A 136 -1.03 15.10 1.49
CA LEU A 136 -0.99 13.66 1.71
C LEU A 136 -2.13 13.15 2.61
N MET A 137 -2.56 13.92 3.61
CA MET A 137 -3.60 13.49 4.54
C MET A 137 -4.95 13.23 3.84
N PRO A 138 -5.52 14.16 3.05
CA PRO A 138 -6.78 13.90 2.32
C PRO A 138 -6.67 12.76 1.31
N LEU A 139 -5.49 12.60 0.71
CA LEU A 139 -5.21 11.59 -0.30
C LEU A 139 -5.16 10.18 0.29
N ALA A 140 -4.67 10.04 1.54
CA ALA A 140 -4.69 8.79 2.29
C ALA A 140 -6.09 8.38 2.77
N PHE A 141 -6.97 9.35 3.02
CA PHE A 141 -8.37 9.07 3.39
C PHE A 141 -9.30 8.90 2.18
N GLY A 142 -8.92 9.43 1.01
CA GLY A 142 -9.68 9.33 -0.23
C GLY A 142 -9.35 8.10 -1.07
N SER A 143 -8.25 7.39 -0.77
CA SER A 143 -7.91 6.09 -1.37
C SER A 143 -8.68 4.95 -0.71
#